data_AF-A0A7G9GNE5-F1
#
_entry.id   AF-A0A7G9GNE5-F1
#
_cell.length_a   1.000
_cell.length_b   1.000
_cell.length_c   1.000
_cell.angle_alpha   90.00
_cell.angle_beta   90.00
_cell.angle_gamma   90.00
#
_symmetry.space_group_name_H-M   'P 1'
#
loop_
_entity.id
_entity.type
_entity.pdbx_description
1 polymer ?
#
loop_
_entity_poly.entity_id
_entity_poly.type
_entity_poly.pdbx_seq_one_letter_code
_entity_poly.pdbx_strand_id
1 'polypeptide(L)'
;MKIIHQKVEAYPSRIRLPVDYLKISDPNYEEGVWCRYEKDNIQMDSIQVMVKHETMYDEQEDYSYDYGELIVSLSNRYWKGEPTAEKEYEIGVDTARYEIETEHNRSEIYTASDGIFGAVNECYYGDKLGKINIYLAIPDEYEMDETEFILNVLRTMNIHHLHLCVVRDEDVDINMDNEELFEDMQMSP
;
A
#
# COMPACT_ATOMS: atom_id res chain seq x y z
N MET A 1 9.87 -8.67 -18.11
CA MET A 1 10.27 -7.58 -17.19
C MET A 1 11.18 -8.16 -16.13
N LYS A 2 12.32 -7.51 -15.87
CA LYS A 2 13.32 -7.95 -14.90
C LYS A 2 13.60 -6.82 -13.89
N ILE A 3 13.62 -7.13 -12.60
CA ILE A 3 14.02 -6.17 -11.55
C ILE A 3 15.54 -6.12 -11.48
N ILE A 4 16.11 -4.92 -11.44
CA ILE A 4 17.56 -4.67 -11.42
C ILE A 4 18.03 -4.12 -10.08
N HIS A 5 17.22 -3.27 -9.45
CA HIS A 5 17.50 -2.69 -8.14
C HIS A 5 16.18 -2.51 -7.39
N GLN A 6 16.20 -2.63 -6.07
CA GLN A 6 15.03 -2.45 -5.22
C GLN A 6 15.44 -1.69 -3.94
N LYS A 7 14.53 -0.87 -3.41
CA LYS A 7 14.69 -0.09 -2.17
C LYS A 7 13.36 -0.11 -1.40
N VAL A 8 13.38 -0.35 -0.09
CA VAL A 8 12.17 -0.45 0.74
C VAL A 8 12.22 0.45 1.97
N GLU A 9 11.36 1.46 2.03
CA GLU A 9 11.11 2.24 3.25
C GLU A 9 9.95 1.60 4.02
N ALA A 10 10.05 1.44 5.34
CA ALA A 10 9.03 0.75 6.13
C ALA A 10 8.76 1.43 7.47
N TYR A 11 7.49 1.41 7.89
CA TYR A 11 7.00 2.14 9.05
C TYR A 11 6.34 1.17 10.05
N PRO A 12 7.09 0.66 11.04
CA PRO A 12 6.52 -0.21 12.06
C PRO A 12 5.79 0.63 13.11
N SER A 13 4.46 0.75 12.99
CA SER A 13 3.63 1.45 13.97
C SER A 13 2.61 0.50 14.61
N ARG A 14 2.81 0.12 15.88
CA ARG A 14 1.84 -0.68 16.64
C ARG A 14 0.71 0.20 17.19
N ILE A 15 -0.17 0.68 16.33
CA ILE A 15 -1.33 1.51 16.70
C ILE A 15 -2.61 0.74 16.42
N ARG A 16 -3.60 0.81 17.34
CA ARG A 16 -4.94 0.29 17.08
C ARG A 16 -5.50 0.98 15.84
N LEU A 17 -6.01 0.20 14.89
CA LEU A 17 -6.44 0.74 13.60
C LEU A 17 -7.48 1.84 13.83
N PRO A 18 -7.23 3.07 13.36
CA PRO A 18 -8.21 4.14 13.47
C PRO A 18 -9.31 3.98 12.42
N VAL A 19 -9.07 3.22 11.35
CA VAL A 19 -9.95 3.04 10.18
C VAL A 19 -10.95 1.90 10.41
N ASP A 20 -12.24 2.18 10.34
CA ASP A 20 -13.32 1.20 10.36
C ASP A 20 -13.95 1.01 8.96
N TYR A 21 -13.84 2.04 8.11
CA TYR A 21 -14.31 2.08 6.74
C TYR A 21 -13.17 2.36 5.76
N LEU A 22 -13.08 1.58 4.69
CA LEU A 22 -12.18 1.85 3.58
C LEU A 22 -12.92 1.70 2.26
N LYS A 23 -12.86 2.75 1.46
CA LYS A 23 -13.27 2.73 0.07
C LYS A 23 -12.14 3.23 -0.80
N ILE A 24 -11.90 2.50 -1.90
CA ILE A 24 -10.98 2.91 -2.95
C ILE A 24 -11.69 2.78 -4.28
N SER A 25 -11.65 3.87 -5.04
CA SER A 25 -12.36 3.98 -6.30
C SER A 25 -11.49 4.56 -7.40
N ASP A 26 -11.77 4.11 -8.62
CA ASP A 26 -11.36 4.76 -9.86
C ASP A 26 -12.64 5.20 -10.60
N PRO A 27 -13.07 6.46 -10.43
CA PRO A 27 -14.35 6.92 -10.96
C PRO A 27 -14.39 7.09 -12.48
N ASN A 28 -13.24 7.00 -13.17
CA ASN A 28 -13.13 7.38 -14.58
C ASN A 28 -12.84 6.20 -15.52
N TYR A 29 -12.42 5.05 -15.01
CA TYR A 29 -12.02 3.92 -15.86
C TYR A 29 -13.19 3.10 -16.44
N GLU A 30 -14.27 2.87 -15.69
CA GLU A 30 -15.46 2.21 -16.22
C GLU A 30 -16.72 3.05 -15.99
N GLU A 31 -17.42 3.37 -17.09
CA GLU A 31 -18.69 4.07 -17.05
C GLU A 31 -19.70 3.29 -16.20
N GLY A 32 -20.02 3.82 -15.02
CA GLY A 32 -20.96 3.22 -14.07
C GLY A 32 -20.32 2.43 -12.91
N VAL A 33 -18.99 2.25 -12.87
CA VAL A 33 -18.28 1.69 -11.71
C VAL A 33 -17.75 2.82 -10.85
N TRP A 34 -18.53 3.20 -9.84
CA TRP A 34 -18.15 4.24 -8.89
C TRP A 34 -17.15 3.74 -7.82
N CYS A 35 -17.07 2.42 -7.61
CA CYS A 35 -16.32 1.84 -6.50
C CYS A 35 -15.68 0.50 -6.88
N ARG A 36 -14.39 0.35 -6.59
CA ARG A 36 -13.59 -0.85 -6.90
C ARG A 36 -13.39 -1.71 -5.66
N TYR A 37 -13.24 -1.06 -4.52
CA TYR A 37 -13.17 -1.71 -3.23
C TYR A 37 -13.93 -0.90 -2.19
N GLU A 38 -14.76 -1.57 -1.41
CA GLU A 38 -15.46 -0.99 -0.28
C GLU A 38 -15.56 -2.03 0.82
N LYS A 39 -15.17 -1.65 2.03
CA LYS A 39 -15.23 -2.51 3.19
C LYS A 39 -15.50 -1.73 4.45
N ASP A 40 -16.47 -2.23 5.21
CA ASP A 40 -16.83 -1.76 6.54
C ASP A 40 -16.35 -2.74 7.62
N ASN A 41 -16.29 -2.26 8.86
CA ASN A 41 -15.98 -3.04 10.06
C ASN A 41 -14.61 -3.75 9.97
N ILE A 42 -13.59 -3.06 9.46
CA ILE A 42 -12.26 -3.64 9.16
C ILE A 42 -11.55 -4.16 10.42
N GLN A 43 -11.84 -3.61 11.61
CA GLN A 43 -11.42 -4.12 12.94
C GLN A 43 -10.02 -4.79 13.00
N MET A 44 -8.98 -4.07 12.58
CA MET A 44 -7.58 -4.48 12.73
C MET A 44 -6.93 -3.82 13.95
N ASP A 45 -5.78 -4.34 14.37
CA ASP A 45 -5.04 -3.81 15.52
C ASP A 45 -3.61 -3.40 15.19
N SER A 46 -3.20 -3.51 13.93
CA SER A 46 -1.88 -3.13 13.44
C SER A 46 -1.99 -2.48 12.06
N ILE A 47 -1.12 -1.49 11.82
CA ILE A 47 -0.92 -0.86 10.52
C ILE A 47 0.57 -0.74 10.24
N GLN A 48 0.96 -1.15 9.05
CA GLN A 48 2.30 -0.98 8.53
C GLN A 48 2.18 -0.27 7.19
N VAL A 49 3.06 0.69 6.96
CA VAL A 49 3.15 1.38 5.68
C VAL A 49 4.57 1.18 5.16
N MET A 50 4.71 0.91 3.87
CA MET A 50 5.99 0.70 3.22
C MET A 50 6.00 1.39 1.86
N VAL A 51 7.15 1.89 1.43
CA VAL A 51 7.36 2.43 0.10
C VAL A 51 8.44 1.58 -0.56
N LYS A 52 8.15 1.03 -1.73
CA LYS A 52 9.04 0.17 -2.46
C LYS A 52 9.37 0.82 -3.80
N HIS A 53 10.64 1.02 -4.09
CA HIS A 53 11.11 1.43 -5.40
C HIS A 53 11.78 0.23 -6.08
N GLU A 54 11.47 0.02 -7.34
CA GLU A 54 12.09 -1.00 -8.18
C GLU A 54 12.54 -0.37 -9.50
N THR A 55 13.78 -0.61 -9.89
CA THR A 55 14.21 -0.33 -11.27
C THR A 55 13.87 -1.55 -12.12
N MET A 56 12.90 -1.38 -13.02
CA MET A 56 12.43 -2.39 -13.94
C MET A 56 13.12 -2.23 -15.29
N TYR A 57 13.46 -3.35 -15.93
CA TYR A 57 13.96 -3.39 -17.30
C TYR A 57 13.01 -4.19 -18.19
N ASP A 58 12.55 -3.52 -19.24
CA ASP A 58 11.78 -4.13 -20.32
C ASP A 58 12.73 -4.65 -21.40
N GLU A 59 12.88 -5.97 -21.45
CA GLU A 59 13.71 -6.65 -22.44
C GLU A 59 13.19 -6.50 -23.88
N GLN A 60 11.90 -6.23 -24.07
CA GLN A 60 11.31 -6.09 -25.40
C GLN A 60 11.60 -4.71 -26.01
N GLU A 61 11.55 -3.68 -25.18
CA GLU A 61 11.73 -2.29 -25.60
C GLU A 61 13.14 -1.74 -25.29
N ASP A 62 14.01 -2.54 -24.63
CA ASP A 62 15.38 -2.19 -24.26
C ASP A 62 15.48 -0.87 -23.49
N TYR A 63 14.55 -0.64 -22.56
CA TYR A 63 14.55 0.51 -21.65
C TYR A 63 14.38 0.09 -20.20
N SER A 64 14.88 0.94 -19.30
CA SER A 64 14.68 0.82 -17.87
C SER A 64 13.88 1.99 -17.34
N TYR A 65 13.02 1.74 -16.37
CA TYR A 65 12.25 2.75 -15.66
C TYR A 65 12.21 2.44 -14.16
N ASP A 66 12.05 3.48 -13.35
CA ASP A 66 11.88 3.36 -11.91
C ASP A 66 10.38 3.32 -11.59
N TYR A 67 9.96 2.29 -10.86
CA TYR A 67 8.60 2.10 -10.38
C TYR A 67 8.58 2.26 -8.87
N GLY A 68 7.72 3.14 -8.36
CA GLY A 68 7.48 3.31 -6.93
C GLY A 68 6.11 2.74 -6.55
N GLU A 69 6.01 2.09 -5.40
CA GLU A 69 4.77 1.54 -4.85
C GLU A 69 4.66 1.82 -3.35
N LEU A 70 3.53 2.38 -2.93
CA LEU A 70 3.13 2.49 -1.54
C LEU A 70 2.30 1.26 -1.16
N ILE A 71 2.75 0.56 -0.11
CA ILE A 71 2.10 -0.62 0.45
C ILE A 71 1.57 -0.24 1.83
N VAL A 72 0.27 -0.32 2.04
CA VAL A 72 -0.37 -0.18 3.36
C VAL A 72 -0.93 -1.54 3.77
N SER A 73 -0.36 -2.13 4.82
CA SER A 73 -0.76 -3.41 5.40
C SER A 73 -1.54 -3.15 6.69
N LEU A 74 -2.80 -3.55 6.72
CA LEU A 74 -3.67 -3.57 7.89
C LEU A 74 -3.76 -5.02 8.36
N SER A 75 -3.38 -5.31 9.60
CA SER A 75 -3.38 -6.70 10.08
C SER A 75 -3.88 -6.84 11.50
N ASN A 76 -4.37 -8.03 11.81
CA ASN A 76 -4.72 -8.43 13.15
C ASN A 76 -3.65 -9.41 13.67
N ARG A 77 -2.94 -8.99 14.73
CA ARG A 77 -1.71 -9.62 15.26
C ARG A 77 -1.86 -11.09 15.66
N TYR A 78 -3.09 -11.58 15.85
CA TYR A 78 -3.33 -12.94 16.30
C TYR A 78 -3.28 -13.97 15.15
N TRP A 79 -3.26 -13.54 13.90
CA TRP A 79 -3.23 -14.42 12.75
C TRP A 79 -1.79 -14.62 12.28
N LYS A 80 -1.22 -15.79 12.59
CA LYS A 80 0.11 -16.20 12.16
C LYS A 80 0.00 -17.35 11.16
N GLY A 81 0.92 -17.37 10.19
CA GLY A 81 1.04 -18.41 9.17
C GLY A 81 0.36 -18.05 7.85
N GLU A 82 0.28 -19.03 6.96
CA GLU A 82 -0.28 -18.87 5.61
C GLU A 82 -1.80 -18.60 5.65
N PRO A 83 -2.29 -17.62 4.89
CA PRO A 83 -3.72 -17.43 4.68
C PRO A 83 -4.37 -18.70 4.13
N THR A 84 -5.62 -18.96 4.55
CA THR A 84 -6.42 -20.06 3.99
C THR A 84 -7.10 -19.69 2.68
N ALA A 85 -7.30 -18.39 2.45
CA ALA A 85 -7.85 -17.85 1.22
C ALA A 85 -7.40 -16.40 1.03
N GLU A 86 -7.30 -15.99 -0.22
CA GLU A 86 -6.97 -14.62 -0.62
C GLU A 86 -8.00 -14.12 -1.62
N LYS A 87 -8.28 -12.82 -1.58
CA LYS A 87 -9.12 -12.13 -2.56
C LYS A 87 -8.44 -10.85 -2.99
N GLU A 88 -8.15 -10.77 -4.28
CA GLU A 88 -7.60 -9.59 -4.90
C GLU A 88 -8.71 -8.77 -5.55
N TYR A 89 -8.65 -7.46 -5.32
CA TYR A 89 -9.51 -6.46 -5.93
C TYR A 89 -8.60 -5.49 -6.68
N GLU A 90 -8.66 -5.53 -8.00
CA GLU A 90 -7.98 -4.56 -8.85
C GLU A 90 -8.68 -3.21 -8.70
N ILE A 91 -7.95 -2.23 -8.14
CA ILE A 91 -8.41 -0.85 -7.95
C ILE A 91 -8.23 -0.05 -9.22
N GLY A 92 -7.27 -0.46 -10.04
CA GLY A 92 -7.35 -0.31 -11.48
C GLY A 92 -6.01 -0.57 -12.15
N VAL A 93 -6.13 -0.75 -13.46
CA VAL A 93 -5.07 -0.76 -14.45
C VAL A 93 -5.34 0.51 -15.25
N ASP A 94 -4.35 1.39 -15.44
CA ASP A 94 -4.55 2.62 -16.24
C ASP A 94 -5.33 3.74 -15.50
N THR A 95 -5.26 3.78 -14.16
CA THR A 95 -6.01 4.76 -13.38
C THR A 95 -5.36 6.13 -13.48
N ALA A 96 -6.06 7.14 -13.99
CA ALA A 96 -5.61 8.55 -13.97
C ALA A 96 -5.83 9.22 -12.60
N ARG A 97 -6.60 8.59 -11.71
CA ARG A 97 -6.93 9.09 -10.37
C ARG A 97 -7.34 7.98 -9.41
N TYR A 98 -6.81 8.01 -8.18
CA TYR A 98 -7.36 7.30 -7.03
C TYR A 98 -8.28 8.21 -6.21
N GLU A 99 -9.42 7.69 -5.77
CA GLU A 99 -10.18 8.28 -4.66
C GLU A 99 -10.16 7.30 -3.49
N ILE A 100 -9.54 7.72 -2.38
CA ILE A 100 -9.47 6.99 -1.12
C ILE A 100 -10.38 7.69 -0.11
N GLU A 101 -11.27 6.94 0.50
CA GLU A 101 -12.24 7.43 1.48
C GLU A 101 -12.22 6.53 2.72
N THR A 102 -12.15 7.15 3.89
CA THR A 102 -12.37 6.53 5.20
C THR A 102 -13.42 7.32 5.97
N GLU A 103 -13.82 6.83 7.15
CA GLU A 103 -14.71 7.59 8.02
C GLU A 103 -14.12 8.91 8.54
N HIS A 104 -12.79 9.09 8.40
CA HIS A 104 -12.09 10.29 8.86
C HIS A 104 -11.96 11.35 7.79
N ASN A 105 -11.68 10.95 6.55
CA ASN A 105 -11.37 11.88 5.48
C ASN A 105 -11.51 11.22 4.10
N ARG A 106 -11.53 12.06 3.05
CA ARG A 106 -11.48 11.66 1.65
C ARG A 106 -10.35 12.40 0.94
N SER A 107 -9.59 11.69 0.13
CA SER A 107 -8.56 12.28 -0.73
C SER A 107 -8.70 11.79 -2.16
N GLU A 108 -8.48 12.71 -3.10
CA GLU A 108 -8.36 12.42 -4.51
C GLU A 108 -6.88 12.61 -4.90
N ILE A 109 -6.31 11.60 -5.58
CA ILE A 109 -4.90 11.55 -5.94
C ILE A 109 -4.83 11.35 -7.44
N TYR A 110 -4.16 12.28 -8.14
CA TYR A 110 -3.94 12.19 -9.57
C TYR A 110 -2.60 11.48 -9.84
N THR A 111 -2.61 10.58 -10.81
CA THR A 111 -1.51 9.62 -11.05
C THR A 111 -0.88 9.79 -12.45
N ALA A 112 -1.58 10.46 -13.36
CA ALA A 112 -1.27 10.84 -14.76
C ALA A 112 -0.49 9.92 -15.71
N SER A 113 -0.15 8.69 -15.33
CA SER A 113 0.39 7.71 -16.27
C SER A 113 -0.67 6.73 -16.74
N ASP A 114 -0.59 6.41 -18.03
CA ASP A 114 -1.15 5.18 -18.55
C ASP A 114 -0.49 3.99 -17.80
N GLY A 115 -1.27 2.99 -17.39
CA GLY A 115 -0.78 1.71 -16.84
C GLY A 115 -0.52 1.60 -15.33
N ILE A 116 -0.94 2.55 -14.50
CA ILE A 116 -0.71 2.49 -13.04
C ILE A 116 -1.62 1.44 -12.38
N PHE A 117 -1.00 0.48 -11.69
CA PHE A 117 -1.64 -0.62 -10.98
C PHE A 117 -1.93 -0.24 -9.52
N GLY A 118 -3.18 -0.38 -9.11
CA GLY A 118 -3.55 -0.39 -7.70
C GLY A 118 -4.30 -1.69 -7.37
N ALA A 119 -4.02 -2.28 -6.22
CA ALA A 119 -4.70 -3.51 -5.78
C ALA A 119 -4.99 -3.48 -4.29
N VAL A 120 -6.08 -4.15 -3.90
CA VAL A 120 -6.34 -4.50 -2.50
C VAL A 120 -6.39 -6.01 -2.40
N ASN A 121 -5.56 -6.60 -1.53
CA ASN A 121 -5.59 -8.02 -1.23
C ASN A 121 -6.12 -8.25 0.19
N GLU A 122 -7.19 -9.04 0.30
CA GLU A 122 -7.74 -9.52 1.56
C GLU A 122 -7.26 -10.94 1.86
N CYS A 123 -6.55 -11.12 2.98
CA CYS A 123 -6.13 -12.44 3.44
C CYS A 123 -7.04 -12.94 4.57
N TYR A 124 -7.56 -14.16 4.39
CA TYR A 124 -8.50 -14.80 5.30
C TYR A 124 -7.88 -16.00 6.02
N TYR A 125 -8.15 -16.08 7.33
CA TYR A 125 -7.75 -17.17 8.21
C TYR A 125 -8.99 -17.90 8.71
N GLY A 126 -9.36 -18.98 8.01
CA GLY A 126 -10.71 -19.54 8.07
C GLY A 126 -11.72 -18.53 7.50
N ASP A 127 -12.79 -18.26 8.25
CA ASP A 127 -13.84 -17.33 7.82
C ASP A 127 -13.57 -15.87 8.23
N LYS A 128 -12.39 -15.58 8.81
CA LYS A 128 -12.07 -14.27 9.37
C LYS A 128 -11.06 -13.53 8.51
N LEU A 129 -11.37 -12.26 8.23
CA LEU A 129 -10.41 -11.34 7.63
C LEU A 129 -9.31 -11.06 8.64
N GLY A 130 -8.07 -11.42 8.29
CA GLY A 130 -6.92 -11.25 9.18
C GLY A 130 -5.93 -10.19 8.71
N LYS A 131 -5.91 -9.89 7.40
CA LYS A 131 -5.02 -8.89 6.79
C LYS A 131 -5.66 -8.26 5.56
N ILE A 132 -5.40 -6.98 5.35
CA ILE A 132 -5.71 -6.24 4.12
C ILE A 132 -4.41 -5.56 3.70
N ASN A 133 -3.93 -5.84 2.49
CA ASN A 133 -2.84 -5.08 1.88
C ASN A 133 -3.40 -4.17 0.79
N ILE A 134 -3.00 -2.93 0.79
CA ILE A 134 -3.33 -1.92 -0.21
C ILE A 134 -2.04 -1.58 -0.92
N TYR A 135 -2.01 -1.76 -2.23
CA TYR A 135 -0.88 -1.47 -3.10
C TYR A 135 -1.29 -0.31 -4.01
N LEU A 136 -0.55 0.79 -3.97
CA LEU A 136 -0.78 1.98 -4.77
C LEU A 136 0.53 2.40 -5.43
N ALA A 137 0.57 2.39 -6.75
CA ALA A 137 1.71 2.94 -7.47
C ALA A 137 1.86 4.45 -7.18
N ILE A 138 3.11 4.88 -7.00
CA ILE A 138 3.46 6.27 -6.74
C ILE A 138 3.25 7.09 -8.03
N PRO A 139 2.59 8.26 -7.97
CA PRO A 139 2.44 9.15 -9.12
C PRO A 139 3.78 9.60 -9.70
N ASP A 140 3.76 10.04 -10.96
CA ASP A 140 4.88 10.78 -11.53
C ASP A 140 5.16 12.07 -10.73
N GLU A 141 6.44 12.40 -10.51
CA GLU A 141 6.88 13.61 -9.81
C GLU A 141 6.35 14.91 -10.44
N TYR A 142 6.03 14.91 -11.74
CA TYR A 142 5.43 16.06 -12.41
C TYR A 142 3.99 16.34 -11.95
N GLU A 143 3.29 15.34 -11.41
CA GLU A 143 1.91 15.46 -10.93
C GLU A 143 1.81 15.65 -9.42
N MET A 144 2.54 14.82 -8.67
CA MET A 144 2.54 14.87 -7.22
C MET A 144 3.86 14.37 -6.67
N ASP A 145 4.47 15.14 -5.77
CA ASP A 145 5.66 14.72 -5.05
C ASP A 145 5.37 13.47 -4.21
N GLU A 146 6.29 12.52 -4.17
CA GLU A 146 6.14 11.26 -3.43
C GLU A 146 5.81 11.49 -1.94
N THR A 147 6.46 12.47 -1.31
CA THR A 147 6.20 12.78 0.10
C THR A 147 4.79 13.33 0.26
N GLU A 148 4.35 14.19 -0.66
CA GLU A 148 2.97 14.69 -0.68
C GLU A 148 1.95 13.56 -0.86
N PHE A 149 2.21 12.63 -1.78
CA PHE A 149 1.38 11.45 -2.01
C PHE A 149 1.25 10.59 -0.75
N ILE A 150 2.37 10.20 -0.15
CA ILE A 150 2.40 9.38 1.07
C ILE A 150 1.64 10.09 2.19
N LEU A 151 1.90 11.40 2.41
CA LEU A 151 1.24 12.16 3.46
C LEU A 151 -0.28 12.27 3.23
N ASN A 152 -0.74 12.41 1.98
CA ASN A 152 -2.15 12.45 1.66
C ASN A 152 -2.85 11.12 1.97
N VAL A 153 -2.25 9.99 1.60
CA VAL A 153 -2.78 8.65 1.93
C VAL A 153 -2.84 8.47 3.45
N LEU A 154 -1.75 8.76 4.16
CA LEU A 154 -1.66 8.61 5.61
C LEU A 154 -2.67 9.48 6.37
N ARG A 155 -2.81 10.75 5.97
CA ARG A 155 -3.81 11.67 6.54
C ARG A 155 -5.22 11.18 6.30
N THR A 156 -5.48 10.58 5.14
CA THR A 156 -6.78 9.99 4.81
C THR A 156 -7.13 8.86 5.77
N MET A 157 -6.13 8.09 6.19
CA MET A 157 -6.26 7.03 7.20
C MET A 157 -6.15 7.54 8.64
N ASN A 158 -6.20 8.86 8.87
CA ASN A 158 -6.09 9.49 10.20
C ASN A 158 -4.76 9.21 10.93
N ILE A 159 -3.67 9.06 10.16
CA ILE A 159 -2.33 8.80 10.67
C ILE A 159 -1.53 10.11 10.61
N HIS A 160 -1.33 10.74 11.78
CA HIS A 160 -0.71 12.07 11.88
C HIS A 160 0.75 12.05 12.34
N HIS A 161 1.23 10.91 12.86
CA HIS A 161 2.57 10.77 13.41
C HIS A 161 3.22 9.52 12.83
N LEU A 162 4.21 9.72 11.95
CA LEU A 162 5.04 8.66 11.42
C LEU A 162 6.52 8.98 11.68
N HIS A 163 7.25 8.01 12.22
CA HIS A 163 8.71 8.02 12.14
C HIS A 163 9.09 7.27 10.88
N LEU A 164 9.67 8.00 9.92
CA LEU A 164 10.07 7.38 8.66
C LEU A 164 11.35 6.57 8.86
N CYS A 165 11.32 5.25 8.64
CA CYS A 165 12.54 4.44 8.59
C CYS A 165 12.78 3.93 7.17
N VAL A 166 13.91 4.33 6.61
CA VAL A 166 14.36 3.92 5.28
C VAL A 166 15.24 2.69 5.46
N VAL A 167 14.86 1.56 4.85
CA VAL A 167 15.71 0.39 4.72
C VAL A 167 16.15 0.30 3.25
N ARG A 168 17.34 -0.21 2.96
CA ARG A 168 17.82 -0.39 1.58
C ARG A 168 18.17 -1.86 1.40
N ASP A 169 17.93 -2.37 0.21
CA ASP A 169 18.15 -3.80 -0.10
C ASP A 169 19.61 -4.21 -0.01
N GLU A 170 20.54 -3.26 -0.11
CA GLU A 170 21.97 -3.48 0.15
C GLU A 170 22.23 -3.93 1.61
N ASP A 171 21.27 -3.73 2.51
CA ASP A 171 21.42 -3.94 3.95
C ASP A 171 20.66 -5.15 4.51
N VAL A 172 19.63 -5.70 3.84
CA VAL A 172 18.82 -6.83 4.37
C VAL A 172 18.11 -7.61 3.24
N ASP A 173 18.13 -8.95 3.27
CA ASP A 173 17.12 -9.78 2.60
C ASP A 173 15.75 -9.51 3.28
N ILE A 174 15.04 -8.46 2.87
CA ILE A 174 13.75 -8.09 3.47
C ILE A 174 12.70 -9.10 2.99
N ASN A 175 12.53 -10.17 3.75
CA ASN A 175 11.40 -11.06 3.60
C ASN A 175 10.13 -10.31 4.07
N MET A 176 9.26 -9.97 3.12
CA MET A 176 8.00 -9.23 3.32
C MET A 176 7.00 -9.94 4.24
N ASP A 177 7.18 -11.24 4.49
CA ASP A 177 6.35 -12.04 5.38
C ASP A 177 6.92 -12.15 6.81
N ASN A 178 8.12 -11.60 7.04
CA ASN A 178 8.86 -11.80 8.27
C ASN A 178 8.63 -10.62 9.24
N GLU A 179 7.57 -10.71 10.04
CA GLU A 179 7.22 -9.74 11.09
C GLU A 179 8.36 -9.51 12.11
N GLU A 180 9.30 -10.46 12.24
CA GLU A 180 10.42 -10.41 13.19
C GLU A 180 11.43 -9.28 12.88
N LEU A 181 11.56 -8.87 11.60
CA LEU A 181 12.47 -7.78 11.19
C LEU A 181 12.15 -6.44 11.88
N PHE A 182 10.90 -6.27 12.33
CA PHE A 182 10.41 -5.03 12.91
C PHE A 182 10.22 -5.08 14.43
N GLU A 183 10.43 -6.23 15.07
CA GLU A 183 10.39 -6.34 16.54
C GLU A 183 11.66 -5.80 17.20
N ASP A 184 12.80 -5.88 16.51
CA ASP A 184 14.12 -5.46 17.02
C ASP A 184 14.42 -3.96 16.83
N MET A 185 13.55 -3.23 16.13
CA MET A 185 13.61 -1.77 16.04
C MET A 185 13.04 -1.12 17.31
N GLN A 186 13.68 -1.41 18.46
CA GLN A 186 13.34 -0.79 19.73
C GLN A 186 13.42 0.74 19.61
N MET A 187 12.26 1.37 19.83
CA MET A 187 12.11 2.79 20.06
C MET A 187 13.10 3.20 21.16
N SER A 188 14.09 4.03 20.79
CA SER A 188 14.73 4.84 21.80
C SER A 188 13.65 5.77 22.40
N PRO A 189 13.59 5.89 23.73
CA PRO A 189 12.49 6.55 24.45
C PRO A 189 12.34 8.03 24.12
#